data_AF-A0A7X7PL34-F1
#
_entry.id   AF-A0A7X7PL34-F1
#
_cell.length_a   1.000
_cell.length_b   1.000
_cell.length_c   1.000
_cell.angle_alpha   90.00
_cell.angle_beta   90.00
_cell.angle_gamma   90.00
#
_symmetry.space_group_name_H-M   'P 1'
#
loop_
_entity.id
_entity.type
_entity.pdbx_description
1 polymer ?
#
loop_
_entity_poly.entity_id
_entity_poly.type
_entity_poly.pdbx_seq_one_letter_code
_entity_poly.pdbx_strand_id
1 'polypeptide(L)'
;WRCGNRMVVSADAELPDRCVKTGRPADGEWADIRLRWHHPALFIVLFINVIVYFIVAHFVSTSVIVRVGIIHDALTSARRARRILWMLLLAGGASCFRAAVGAPLLWWFVAALMVLSALVFFSRGRLIWATRMEHGYVWIAGVHPDYLALLPEWPR
;
A
#
# COMPACT_ATOMS: atom_id res chain seq x y z
N TRP A 1 -2.67 -4.96 19.13
CA TRP A 1 -1.32 -4.94 19.74
C TRP A 1 -0.32 -4.17 18.88
N ARG A 2 0.82 -3.78 19.46
CA ARG A 2 1.97 -3.17 18.79
C ARG A 2 3.12 -4.17 18.67
N CYS A 3 3.69 -4.29 17.48
CA CYS A 3 4.91 -5.06 17.22
C CYS A 3 5.89 -4.18 16.43
N GLY A 4 6.73 -3.41 17.14
CA GLY A 4 7.58 -2.38 16.55
C GLY A 4 6.74 -1.26 15.91
N ASN A 5 7.06 -0.89 14.66
CA ASN A 5 6.28 0.10 13.88
C ASN A 5 5.10 -0.53 13.11
N ARG A 6 4.53 -1.62 13.64
CA ARG A 6 3.43 -2.37 13.03
C ARG A 6 2.35 -2.62 14.06
N MET A 7 1.11 -2.52 13.61
CA MET A 7 -0.07 -2.90 14.38
C MET A 7 -0.42 -4.35 14.09
N VAL A 8 -0.65 -5.14 15.13
CA VAL A 8 -1.16 -6.51 15.02
C VAL A 8 -2.61 -6.52 15.44
N VAL A 9 -3.47 -7.04 14.57
CA VAL A 9 -4.91 -7.17 14.77
C VAL A 9 -5.33 -8.58 14.38
N SER A 10 -6.29 -9.17 15.11
CA SER A 10 -6.98 -10.36 14.62
C SER A 10 -7.87 -9.98 13.43
N ALA A 11 -8.13 -10.93 12.54
CA ALA A 11 -8.98 -10.71 11.37
C ALA A 11 -10.38 -10.17 11.72
N ASP A 12 -10.89 -10.54 12.90
CA ASP A 12 -12.23 -10.18 13.39
C ASP A 12 -12.21 -9.09 14.49
N ALA A 13 -11.07 -8.43 14.73
CA ALA A 13 -10.99 -7.38 15.74
C ALA A 13 -11.78 -6.13 15.35
N GLU A 14 -12.64 -5.66 16.25
CA GLU A 14 -13.19 -4.32 16.21
C GLU A 14 -12.14 -3.32 16.70
N LEU A 15 -11.76 -2.39 15.83
CA LEU A 15 -10.80 -1.34 16.15
C LEU A 15 -11.51 -0.15 16.82
N PRO A 16 -10.85 0.56 17.74
CA PRO A 16 -11.43 1.75 18.36
C PRO A 16 -11.70 2.85 17.32
N ASP A 17 -12.65 3.73 17.62
CA ASP A 17 -13.08 4.88 16.79
C ASP A 17 -12.02 5.99 16.74
N ARG A 18 -10.87 5.64 16.17
CA ARG A 18 -9.73 6.53 15.97
C ARG A 18 -9.13 6.28 14.60
N CYS A 19 -8.80 7.38 13.93
CA CYS A 19 -8.13 7.41 12.66
C CYS A 19 -6.76 6.73 12.74
N VAL A 20 -6.62 5.56 12.10
CA VAL A 20 -5.37 4.79 12.07
C VAL A 20 -4.21 5.59 11.42
N LYS A 21 -4.52 6.60 10.59
CA LYS A 21 -3.52 7.41 9.88
C LYS A 21 -3.11 8.69 10.58
N THR A 22 -4.03 9.35 11.28
CA THR A 22 -3.79 10.66 11.92
C THR A 22 -3.85 10.61 13.44
N GLY A 23 -4.28 9.50 14.03
CA GLY A 23 -4.47 9.35 15.47
C GLY A 23 -5.70 10.06 16.05
N ARG A 24 -6.34 10.96 15.31
CA ARG A 24 -7.53 11.72 15.72
C ARG A 24 -8.78 10.83 15.85
N PRO A 25 -9.83 11.24 16.58
CA PRO A 25 -11.13 10.56 16.56
C PRO A 25 -11.63 10.40 15.12
N ALA A 26 -12.26 9.27 14.81
CA ALA A 26 -12.86 9.07 13.49
C ALA A 26 -14.32 9.55 13.44
N ASP A 27 -14.92 9.96 14.57
CA ASP A 27 -16.26 10.52 14.68
C ASP A 27 -17.33 9.65 13.99
N GLY A 28 -17.17 8.32 14.06
CA GLY A 28 -18.06 7.36 13.40
C GLY A 28 -17.78 7.12 11.91
N GLU A 29 -16.69 7.66 11.35
CA GLU A 29 -16.25 7.37 9.97
C GLU A 29 -15.46 6.06 9.89
N TRP A 30 -16.10 5.03 9.34
CA TRP A 30 -15.51 3.71 9.14
C TRP A 30 -15.21 3.45 7.67
N ALA A 31 -14.07 2.81 7.41
CA ALA A 31 -13.69 2.35 6.08
C ALA A 31 -13.28 0.87 6.11
N ASP A 32 -13.91 0.09 5.22
CA ASP A 32 -13.54 -1.31 5.01
C ASP A 32 -12.35 -1.37 4.04
N ILE A 33 -11.17 -1.73 4.56
CA ILE A 33 -9.95 -1.83 3.77
C ILE A 33 -9.61 -3.30 3.53
N ARG A 34 -9.62 -3.69 2.26
CA ARG A 34 -9.11 -4.99 1.83
C ARG A 34 -7.58 -4.97 1.79
N LEU A 35 -6.98 -5.70 2.72
CA LEU A 35 -5.54 -5.94 2.76
C LEU A 35 -5.24 -7.24 2.03
N ARG A 36 -4.32 -7.19 1.06
CA ARG A 36 -3.83 -8.37 0.34
C ARG A 36 -2.38 -8.63 0.75
N TRP A 37 -2.07 -9.88 1.04
CA TRP A 37 -0.73 -10.33 1.34
C TRP A 37 -0.38 -11.54 0.47
N HIS A 38 0.90 -11.70 0.19
CA HIS A 38 1.43 -12.85 -0.55
C HIS A 38 2.77 -13.24 0.07
N HIS A 39 3.08 -14.54 0.05
CA HIS A 39 4.29 -15.05 0.70
C HIS A 39 5.56 -14.53 -0.01
N PRO A 40 6.56 -14.00 0.72
CA PRO A 40 7.78 -13.45 0.11
C PRO A 40 8.55 -14.44 -0.78
N ALA A 41 8.49 -15.74 -0.48
CA ALA A 41 9.11 -16.78 -1.32
C ALA A 41 8.59 -16.80 -2.77
N LEU A 42 7.45 -16.18 -3.06
CA LEU A 42 6.95 -16.04 -4.44
C LEU A 42 7.87 -15.18 -5.32
N PHE A 43 8.71 -14.32 -4.75
CA PHE A 43 9.71 -13.60 -5.53
C PHE A 43 10.74 -14.52 -6.20
N ILE A 44 10.92 -15.76 -5.74
CA ILE A 44 11.79 -16.74 -6.41
C ILE A 44 11.21 -17.12 -7.78
N VAL A 45 9.88 -17.22 -7.89
CA VAL A 45 9.18 -17.55 -9.14
C VAL A 45 9.36 -16.46 -10.19
N LEU A 46 9.56 -15.21 -9.76
CA LEU A 46 9.82 -14.07 -10.65
C LEU A 46 11.06 -14.28 -11.52
N PHE A 47 12.12 -14.90 -10.97
CA PHE A 47 13.36 -15.17 -11.70
C PHE A 47 13.20 -16.27 -12.76
N ILE A 48 12.24 -17.17 -12.59
CA ILE A 48 11.95 -18.26 -13.54
C ILE A 48 11.11 -17.70 -14.68
N ASN A 49 9.98 -17.07 -14.35
CA ASN A 49 9.08 -16.51 -15.34
C ASN A 49 8.12 -15.49 -14.73
N VAL A 50 8.09 -14.30 -15.31
CA VAL A 50 7.23 -13.18 -14.86
C VAL A 50 5.74 -13.50 -15.00
N ILE A 51 5.32 -14.21 -16.05
CA ILE A 51 3.92 -14.58 -16.27
C ILE A 51 3.48 -15.60 -15.22
N VAL A 52 4.30 -16.64 -14.99
CA VAL A 52 4.02 -17.65 -13.95
C VAL A 52 3.93 -16.98 -12.58
N TYR A 53 4.80 -16.01 -12.28
CA TYR A 53 4.72 -15.23 -11.05
C TYR A 53 3.35 -14.55 -10.87
N PHE A 54 2.83 -13.87 -11.90
CA PHE A 54 1.52 -13.22 -11.79
C PHE A 54 0.38 -14.22 -11.54
N ILE A 55 0.42 -15.38 -12.21
CA ILE A 55 -0.57 -16.44 -12.02
C ILE A 55 -0.51 -16.96 -10.57
N VAL A 56 0.67 -17.39 -10.13
CA VAL A 56 0.84 -17.95 -8.78
C VAL A 56 0.51 -16.91 -7.71
N ALA A 57 0.97 -15.66 -7.86
CA ALA A 57 0.67 -14.58 -6.94
C ALA A 57 -0.84 -14.30 -6.84
N HIS A 58 -1.59 -14.42 -7.94
CA HIS A 58 -3.04 -14.24 -7.90
C HIS A 58 -3.72 -15.31 -7.04
N PHE A 59 -3.40 -16.59 -7.25
CA PHE A 59 -4.02 -17.72 -6.55
C PHE A 59 -3.55 -17.86 -5.09
N VAL A 60 -2.28 -17.59 -4.81
CA VAL A 60 -1.71 -17.76 -3.46
C VAL A 60 -1.96 -16.53 -2.57
N SER A 61 -2.30 -15.39 -3.16
CA SER A 61 -2.56 -14.19 -2.36
C SER A 61 -3.76 -14.35 -1.44
N THR A 62 -3.55 -14.11 -0.16
CA THR A 62 -4.61 -14.06 0.84
C THR A 62 -5.10 -12.63 1.00
N SER A 63 -6.41 -12.47 1.21
CA SER A 63 -7.00 -11.15 1.46
C SER A 63 -7.90 -11.18 2.68
N VAL A 64 -7.74 -10.17 3.52
CA VAL A 64 -8.57 -9.94 4.71
C VAL A 64 -9.16 -8.54 4.62
N ILE A 65 -10.42 -8.38 4.99
CA ILE A 65 -11.07 -7.07 5.09
C ILE A 65 -10.99 -6.65 6.54
N VAL A 66 -10.40 -5.49 6.80
CA VAL A 66 -10.31 -4.92 8.14
C VAL A 66 -11.09 -3.62 8.15
N ARG A 67 -12.02 -3.49 9.10
CA ARG A 67 -12.78 -2.27 9.34
C ARG A 67 -11.99 -1.35 10.26
N VAL A 68 -11.63 -0.18 9.77
CA VAL A 68 -10.79 0.79 10.48
C VAL A 68 -11.47 2.15 10.50
N GLY A 69 -11.36 2.87 11.63
CA GLY A 69 -11.73 4.29 11.69
C GLY A 69 -10.76 5.09 10.82
N ILE A 70 -11.25 5.82 9.81
CA ILE A 70 -10.43 6.66 8.93
C ILE A 70 -11.23 7.88 8.50
N ILE A 71 -10.65 9.05 8.76
CA ILE A 71 -11.16 10.34 8.32
C ILE A 71 -11.13 10.45 6.78
N HIS A 72 -12.21 10.98 6.19
CA HIS A 72 -12.39 11.16 4.75
C HIS A 72 -11.20 11.86 4.06
N ASP A 73 -10.59 12.85 4.71
CA ASP A 73 -9.43 13.58 4.20
C ASP A 73 -8.20 12.69 3.92
N ALA A 74 -7.98 11.68 4.76
CA ALA A 74 -6.90 10.73 4.55
C ALA A 74 -7.18 9.83 3.33
N LEU A 75 -8.44 9.47 3.12
CA LEU A 75 -8.86 8.68 1.95
C LEU A 75 -8.77 9.50 0.66
N THR A 76 -9.24 10.74 0.66
CA THR A 76 -9.23 11.62 -0.52
C THR A 76 -7.81 11.98 -0.94
N SER A 77 -6.93 12.28 0.01
CA SER A 77 -5.51 12.55 -0.26
C SER A 77 -4.79 11.35 -0.88
N ALA A 78 -5.00 10.13 -0.36
CA ALA A 78 -4.43 8.92 -0.96
C ALA A 78 -5.02 8.59 -2.33
N ARG A 79 -6.33 8.78 -2.52
CA ARG A 79 -6.98 8.63 -3.84
C ARG A 79 -6.43 9.63 -4.85
N ARG A 80 -6.20 10.89 -4.45
CA ARG A 80 -5.58 11.92 -5.29
C ARG A 80 -4.15 11.54 -5.65
N ALA A 81 -3.33 11.12 -4.68
CA ALA A 81 -1.97 10.66 -4.93
C ALA A 81 -1.95 9.48 -5.92
N ARG A 82 -2.88 8.53 -5.78
CA ARG A 82 -3.01 7.39 -6.71
C ARG A 82 -3.44 7.81 -8.11
N ARG A 83 -4.36 8.77 -8.23
CA ARG A 83 -4.75 9.35 -9.54
C ARG A 83 -3.56 10.03 -10.21
N ILE A 84 -2.81 10.84 -9.47
CA ILE A 84 -1.60 11.52 -9.98
C ILE A 84 -0.55 10.50 -10.40
N LEU A 85 -0.32 9.46 -9.61
CA LEU A 85 0.57 8.34 -9.96
C LEU A 85 0.21 7.73 -11.32
N TRP A 86 -1.06 7.38 -11.53
CA TRP A 86 -1.49 6.78 -12.81
C TRP A 86 -1.29 7.73 -13.98
N MET A 87 -1.59 9.02 -13.79
CA MET A 87 -1.33 10.05 -14.82
C MET A 87 0.17 10.15 -15.16
N LEU A 88 1.04 10.14 -14.15
CA LEU A 88 2.50 10.17 -14.34
C LEU A 88 3.02 8.90 -15.03
N LEU A 89 2.49 7.72 -14.70
CA LEU A 89 2.88 6.49 -15.36
C LEU A 89 2.44 6.45 -16.83
N LEU A 90 1.22 6.92 -17.13
CA LEU A 90 0.74 7.01 -18.52
C LEU A 90 1.57 8.03 -19.33
N ALA A 91 1.81 9.21 -18.76
CA ALA A 91 2.63 10.24 -19.41
C ALA A 91 4.09 9.81 -19.57
N GLY A 92 4.66 9.12 -18.57
CA GLY A 92 6.00 8.54 -18.62
C GLY A 92 6.09 7.44 -19.68
N GLY A 93 5.10 6.55 -19.75
CA GLY A 93 5.00 5.51 -20.78
C GLY A 93 4.91 6.09 -22.20
N ALA A 94 4.10 7.14 -22.40
CA ALA A 94 4.02 7.86 -23.67
C ALA A 94 5.36 8.51 -24.04
N SER A 95 6.08 9.06 -23.05
CA SER A 95 7.42 9.65 -23.25
C SER A 95 8.45 8.61 -23.64
N CYS A 96 8.44 7.42 -23.01
CA CYS A 96 9.29 6.28 -23.39
C CYS A 96 8.98 5.80 -24.82
N PHE A 97 7.70 5.70 -25.18
CA PHE A 97 7.30 5.30 -26.54
C PHE A 97 7.83 6.30 -27.58
N ARG A 98 7.70 7.61 -27.32
CA ARG A 98 8.28 8.64 -28.18
C ARG A 98 9.79 8.50 -28.32
N ALA A 99 10.50 8.29 -27.21
CA ALA A 99 11.94 8.12 -27.22
C ALA A 99 12.37 6.87 -28.03
N ALA A 100 11.59 5.79 -27.96
CA ALA A 100 11.85 4.56 -28.70
C ALA A 100 11.64 4.70 -30.23
N VAL A 101 10.71 5.56 -30.68
CA VAL A 101 10.47 5.83 -32.12
C VAL A 101 11.38 6.92 -32.70
N GLY A 102 12.52 7.19 -32.07
CA GLY A 102 13.56 8.07 -32.61
C GLY A 102 13.50 9.52 -32.12
N ALA A 103 12.73 9.82 -31.08
CA ALA A 103 12.77 11.15 -30.47
C ALA A 103 14.10 11.40 -29.73
N PRO A 104 14.52 12.68 -29.57
CA PRO A 104 15.81 13.03 -28.98
C PRO A 104 15.97 12.53 -27.54
N LEU A 105 17.22 12.39 -27.10
CA LEU A 105 17.61 11.89 -25.77
C LEU A 105 16.89 12.57 -24.60
N LEU A 106 16.48 13.83 -24.78
CA LEU A 106 15.68 14.58 -23.82
C LEU A 106 14.40 13.84 -23.36
N TRP A 107 13.77 13.05 -24.23
CA TRP A 107 12.57 12.28 -23.87
C TRP A 107 12.85 11.16 -22.86
N TRP A 108 14.07 10.60 -22.86
CA TRP A 108 14.50 9.66 -21.82
C TRP A 108 14.66 10.35 -20.46
N PHE A 109 15.20 11.58 -20.43
CA PHE A 109 15.30 12.37 -19.20
C PHE A 109 13.93 12.74 -18.64
N VAL A 110 12.99 13.15 -19.51
CA VAL A 110 11.60 13.44 -19.12
C VAL A 110 10.94 12.17 -18.55
N ALA A 111 11.09 11.04 -19.23
CA ALA A 111 10.55 9.77 -18.74
C ALA A 111 11.14 9.38 -17.37
N ALA A 112 12.45 9.52 -17.18
CA ALA A 112 13.11 9.24 -15.90
C ALA A 112 12.58 10.13 -14.77
N LEU A 113 12.41 11.43 -15.00
CA LEU A 113 11.84 12.36 -14.01
C LEU A 113 10.39 12.02 -13.66
N MET A 114 9.60 11.57 -14.65
CA MET A 114 8.23 11.11 -14.42
C MET A 114 8.17 9.83 -13.59
N VAL A 115 9.10 8.89 -13.79
CA VAL A 115 9.19 7.69 -12.96
C VAL A 115 9.60 8.02 -11.53
N LEU A 116 10.54 8.94 -11.32
CA LEU A 116 10.95 9.38 -9.98
C LEU A 116 9.79 10.07 -9.24
N SER A 117 9.07 10.97 -9.90
CA SER A 117 7.89 11.61 -9.31
C SER A 117 6.77 10.60 -9.03
N ALA A 118 6.54 9.64 -9.93
CA ALA A 118 5.61 8.53 -9.70
C ALA A 118 5.96 7.74 -8.43
N LEU A 119 7.24 7.45 -8.18
CA LEU A 119 7.68 6.74 -6.97
C LEU A 119 7.30 7.51 -5.67
N VAL A 120 7.43 8.84 -5.68
CA VAL A 120 7.04 9.71 -4.57
C VAL A 120 5.53 9.69 -4.33
N PHE A 121 4.72 9.72 -5.39
CA PHE A 121 3.26 9.64 -5.26
C PHE A 121 2.78 8.24 -4.90
N PHE A 122 3.50 7.19 -5.31
CA PHE A 122 3.22 5.81 -4.94
C PHE A 122 3.35 5.59 -3.42
N SER A 123 4.41 6.11 -2.80
CA SER A 123 4.58 6.01 -1.34
C SER A 123 3.47 6.76 -0.59
N ARG A 124 3.04 7.94 -1.08
CA ARG A 124 1.95 8.73 -0.50
C ARG A 124 0.55 8.13 -0.73
N GLY A 125 0.35 7.37 -1.80
CA GLY A 125 -0.91 6.71 -2.13
C GLY A 125 -1.20 5.43 -1.34
N ARG A 126 -0.23 4.94 -0.55
CA ARG A 126 -0.39 3.79 0.35
C ARG A 126 -0.91 4.24 1.71
N LEU A 127 -2.19 3.97 1.95
CA LEU A 127 -2.86 4.35 3.19
C LEU A 127 -2.35 3.49 4.36
N ILE A 128 -2.61 2.19 4.27
CA ILE A 128 -2.11 1.11 5.14
C ILE A 128 -1.82 -0.12 4.28
N TRP A 129 -0.94 -1.01 4.73
CA TRP A 129 -0.63 -2.25 4.02
C TRP A 129 -0.33 -3.41 4.97
N ALA A 130 -0.70 -4.62 4.57
CA ALA A 130 -0.33 -5.82 5.29
C ALA A 130 1.14 -6.19 5.01
N THR A 131 1.86 -6.54 6.07
CA THR A 131 3.26 -7.00 5.99
C THR A 131 3.38 -8.50 6.24
N ARG A 132 2.49 -9.07 7.07
CA ARG A 132 2.47 -10.47 7.44
C ARG A 132 1.04 -10.89 7.79
N MET A 133 0.65 -12.10 7.45
CA MET A 133 -0.62 -12.71 7.86
C MET A 133 -0.35 -14.13 8.31
N GLU A 134 -0.60 -14.44 9.59
CA GLU A 134 -0.35 -15.76 10.17
C GLU A 134 -1.37 -16.05 11.27
N HIS A 135 -1.87 -17.30 11.34
CA HIS A 135 -2.72 -17.80 12.42
C HIS A 135 -3.90 -16.89 12.80
N GLY A 136 -4.53 -16.23 11.82
CA GLY A 136 -5.65 -15.31 12.05
C GLY A 136 -5.26 -13.89 12.49
N TYR A 137 -3.96 -13.59 12.60
CA TYR A 137 -3.44 -12.26 12.90
C TYR A 137 -2.85 -11.59 11.65
N VAL A 138 -3.06 -10.28 11.55
CA VAL A 138 -2.60 -9.44 10.46
C VAL A 138 -1.70 -8.34 11.01
N TRP A 139 -0.48 -8.26 10.47
CA TRP A 139 0.47 -7.17 10.76
C TRP A 139 0.28 -6.05 9.73
N ILE A 140 -0.22 -4.91 10.19
CA ILE A 140 -0.51 -3.73 9.40
C ILE A 140 0.59 -2.68 9.63
N ALA A 141 1.10 -2.13 8.54
CA ALA A 141 2.05 -1.03 8.54
C ALA A 141 1.42 0.23 7.90
N GLY A 142 2.02 1.39 8.19
CA GLY A 142 1.50 2.71 7.77
C GLY A 142 0.57 3.38 8.77
N VAL A 143 0.47 2.83 9.99
CA VAL A 143 -0.28 3.36 11.14
C VAL A 143 0.46 4.53 11.78
N HIS A 144 -0.27 5.52 12.31
CA HIS A 144 0.31 6.67 13.01
C HIS A 144 1.05 6.25 14.29
N PRO A 145 2.24 6.80 14.60
CA PRO A 145 2.99 6.49 15.81
C PRO A 145 2.17 6.67 17.10
N ASP A 146 1.40 7.76 17.20
CA ASP A 146 0.56 8.02 18.38
C ASP A 146 -0.53 6.97 18.57
N TYR A 147 -1.08 6.44 17.47
CA TYR A 147 -2.06 5.36 17.54
C TYR A 147 -1.37 4.07 18.01
N LEU A 148 -0.17 3.78 17.51
CA LEU A 148 0.60 2.61 17.95
C LEU A 148 0.98 2.69 19.43
N ALA A 149 1.27 3.88 19.95
CA ALA A 149 1.63 4.09 21.36
C ALA A 149 0.50 3.73 22.34
N LEU A 150 -0.76 3.76 21.88
CA LEU A 150 -1.92 3.37 22.69
C LEU A 150 -2.11 1.85 22.78
N LEU A 151 -1.45 1.08 21.92
CA LEU A 151 -1.66 -0.36 21.83
C LEU A 151 -0.69 -1.11 22.76
N PRO A 152 -1.16 -2.17 23.45
CA PRO A 152 -0.28 -3.03 24.24
C PRO A 152 0.71 -3.76 23.33
N GLU A 153 1.89 -4.08 23.86
CA GLU A 153 2.89 -4.85 23.12
C GLU A 153 2.40 -6.26 22.80
N TRP A 154 2.80 -6.78 21.64
CA TRP A 154 2.48 -8.13 21.22
C TRP A 154 3.24 -9.15 22.09
N PRO A 155 2.57 -10.04 22.84
CA PRO A 155 3.22 -11.11 23.57
C PRO A 155 3.85 -12.06 22.55
N ARG A 156 5.18 -12.22 22.60
CA ARG A 156 5.93 -13.08 21.69
C ARG A 156 5.78 -14.54 22.05
#